data_AF-A0A353VE41-F1
#
_entry.id   AF-A0A353VE41-F1
#
_cell.length_a   1.000
_cell.length_b   1.000
_cell.length_c   1.000
_cell.angle_alpha   90.00
_cell.angle_beta   90.00
_cell.angle_gamma   90.00
#
_symmetry.space_group_name_H-M   'P 1'
#
loop_
_entity.id
_entity.type
_entity.pdbx_description
1 polymer ?
#
loop_
_entity_poly.entity_id
_entity_poly.type
_entity_poly.pdbx_seq_one_letter_code
_entity_poly.pdbx_strand_id
1 'polypeptide(L)'
;DAYFRTEWELVREGVGMFDTITPRGASELIVESPRHDDTPATMDVETIESVLWMYRDRLLDLKRDGQIRDILISRRHRKPGVPAHHPYSRVTAIPIVFYETRRELREAREYYQYKRRCVYCDMLRQEIGAEERIVRLTPAFAAVVPYAPRVPLETWIVPRQHSCSFEEGLTPEIGRDLARLLSEYFRTLAAGFGDPGYELALRTAPNLRSRILQGDWATIRDDYHWHIQVAAEPERANRVGGIYISETLPEATAAKLRDAWPQPSV
;
A
#
# COMPACT_ATOMS: atom_id res chain seq x y z
N ASP A 1 -2.89 11.12 -18.35
CA ASP A 1 -2.89 12.32 -17.49
C ASP A 1 -1.72 13.21 -17.91
N ALA A 2 -1.90 14.53 -18.01
CA ALA A 2 -0.93 15.44 -18.66
C ALA A 2 0.22 15.92 -17.75
N TYR A 3 0.28 15.44 -16.51
CA TYR A 3 1.17 16.00 -15.49
C TYR A 3 2.63 15.57 -15.62
N PHE A 4 2.89 14.33 -16.05
CA PHE A 4 4.25 13.79 -16.09
C PHE A 4 4.57 13.20 -17.46
N ARG A 5 5.84 13.34 -17.88
CA ARG A 5 6.39 12.68 -19.05
C ARG A 5 7.75 12.08 -18.74
N THR A 6 7.98 10.84 -19.14
CA THR A 6 9.25 10.14 -18.88
C THR A 6 10.35 10.61 -19.83
N GLU A 7 10.01 11.28 -20.92
CA GLU A 7 10.97 11.77 -21.92
C GLU A 7 11.64 13.10 -21.50
N TRP A 8 11.03 13.86 -20.58
CA TRP A 8 11.54 15.17 -20.17
C TRP A 8 12.83 15.07 -19.37
N GLU A 9 13.80 15.95 -19.65
CA GLU A 9 15.02 16.03 -18.85
C GLU A 9 14.71 16.43 -17.41
N LEU A 10 15.37 15.77 -16.45
CA LEU A 10 15.23 16.11 -15.04
C LEU A 10 16.11 17.31 -14.70
N VAL A 11 15.50 18.48 -14.59
CA VAL A 11 16.17 19.71 -14.14
C VAL A 11 15.72 20.03 -12.72
N ARG A 12 16.67 20.41 -11.86
CA ARG A 12 16.43 20.92 -10.50
C ARG A 12 17.00 22.32 -10.41
N GLU A 13 16.19 23.28 -10.01
CA GLU A 13 16.57 24.69 -9.94
C GLU A 13 16.14 25.31 -8.61
N GLY A 14 17.03 26.09 -8.02
CA GLY A 14 16.72 26.92 -6.86
C GLY A 14 16.12 28.25 -7.32
N VAL A 15 14.93 28.58 -6.84
CA VAL A 15 14.27 29.87 -7.05
C VAL A 15 14.29 30.63 -5.72
N GLY A 16 15.44 31.25 -5.44
CA GLY A 16 15.69 31.89 -4.15
C GLY A 16 15.74 30.86 -3.01
N MET A 17 14.77 30.92 -2.10
CA MET A 17 14.61 29.96 -0.99
C MET A 17 13.78 28.72 -1.37
N PHE A 18 13.19 28.71 -2.56
CA PHE A 18 12.33 27.62 -3.05
C PHE A 18 13.10 26.70 -3.99
N ASP A 19 12.63 25.48 -4.15
CA ASP A 19 13.15 24.51 -5.12
C ASP A 19 12.06 24.18 -6.15
N THR A 20 12.46 24.10 -7.42
CA THR A 20 11.62 23.59 -8.51
C THR A 20 12.26 22.37 -9.16
N ILE A 21 11.43 21.51 -9.71
CA ILE A 21 11.86 20.30 -10.42
C ILE A 21 10.99 20.08 -11.64
N THR A 22 11.61 19.70 -12.76
CA THR A 22 10.84 19.31 -13.95
C THR A 22 9.92 18.15 -13.61
N PRO A 23 8.64 18.17 -14.05
CA PRO A 23 7.70 17.07 -13.82
C PRO A 23 8.01 15.85 -14.72
N ARG A 24 9.25 15.34 -14.67
CA ARG A 24 9.62 14.06 -15.26
C ARG A 24 9.04 12.92 -14.44
N GLY A 25 8.35 11.97 -15.06
CA GLY A 25 7.75 10.83 -14.36
C GLY A 25 6.67 10.17 -15.19
N ALA A 26 5.82 9.37 -14.53
CA ALA A 26 4.67 8.73 -15.18
C ALA A 26 3.40 8.85 -14.34
N SER A 27 2.26 8.99 -15.02
CA SER A 27 0.92 8.86 -14.44
C SER A 27 0.11 7.92 -15.32
N GLU A 28 -0.14 6.73 -14.80
CA GLU A 28 -0.79 5.65 -15.53
C GLU A 28 -2.05 5.17 -14.81
N LEU A 29 -3.00 4.66 -15.58
CA LEU A 29 -4.17 3.98 -15.08
C LEU A 29 -4.07 2.50 -15.47
N ILE A 30 -4.17 1.64 -14.48
CA ILE A 30 -4.36 0.20 -14.66
C ILE A 30 -5.87 -0.01 -14.62
N VAL A 31 -6.46 -0.27 -15.78
CA VAL A 31 -7.86 -0.69 -15.90
C VAL A 31 -7.95 -2.14 -15.45
N GLU A 32 -8.80 -2.42 -14.49
CA GLU A 32 -8.72 -3.67 -13.74
C GLU A 32 -9.73 -4.74 -14.16
N SER A 33 -10.86 -4.33 -14.75
CA SER A 33 -11.86 -5.23 -15.31
C SER A 33 -12.42 -4.62 -16.58
N PRO A 34 -12.85 -5.44 -17.57
CA PRO A 34 -13.60 -4.94 -18.71
C PRO A 34 -15.01 -4.47 -18.35
N ARG A 35 -15.56 -4.87 -17.19
CA ARG A 35 -16.93 -4.52 -16.76
C ARG A 35 -16.93 -3.21 -15.97
N HIS A 36 -17.86 -2.33 -16.32
CA HIS A 36 -17.88 -0.97 -15.75
C HIS A 36 -18.17 -0.91 -14.26
N ASP A 37 -19.01 -1.82 -13.78
CA ASP A 37 -19.52 -1.80 -12.41
C ASP A 37 -18.78 -2.77 -11.48
N ASP A 38 -17.72 -3.42 -11.97
CA ASP A 38 -16.91 -4.31 -11.14
C ASP A 38 -16.15 -3.52 -10.07
N THR A 39 -16.03 -4.14 -8.90
CA THR A 39 -15.25 -3.67 -7.75
C THR A 39 -14.41 -4.83 -7.24
N PRO A 40 -13.42 -4.60 -6.36
CA PRO A 40 -12.64 -5.71 -5.79
C PRO A 40 -13.47 -6.69 -4.98
N ALA A 41 -14.62 -6.25 -4.47
CA ALA A 41 -15.56 -7.10 -3.78
C ALA A 41 -16.30 -8.04 -4.76
N THR A 42 -16.51 -7.62 -6.01
CA THR A 42 -17.29 -8.38 -7.02
C THR A 42 -16.42 -9.11 -8.04
N MET A 43 -15.17 -8.71 -8.22
CA MET A 43 -14.20 -9.40 -9.06
C MET A 43 -13.95 -10.84 -8.55
N ASP A 44 -13.69 -11.75 -9.48
CA ASP A 44 -13.16 -13.06 -9.15
C ASP A 44 -11.69 -12.97 -8.72
N VAL A 45 -11.18 -14.05 -8.14
CA VAL A 45 -9.82 -14.09 -7.58
C VAL A 45 -8.79 -13.96 -8.70
N GLU A 46 -9.06 -14.57 -9.85
CA GLU A 46 -8.21 -14.57 -11.03
C GLU A 46 -8.03 -13.17 -11.63
N THR A 47 -9.09 -12.36 -11.65
CA THR A 47 -9.02 -10.94 -12.06
C THR A 47 -8.16 -10.14 -11.09
N ILE A 48 -8.35 -10.31 -9.77
CA ILE A 48 -7.51 -9.64 -8.77
C ILE A 48 -6.04 -10.08 -8.90
N GLU A 49 -5.77 -11.38 -9.10
CA GLU A 49 -4.42 -11.92 -9.33
C GLU A 49 -3.78 -11.25 -10.56
N SER A 50 -4.54 -11.11 -11.66
CA SER A 50 -4.08 -10.46 -12.90
C SER A 50 -3.71 -8.99 -12.66
N VAL A 51 -4.52 -8.26 -11.89
CA VAL A 51 -4.23 -6.86 -11.51
C VAL A 51 -2.93 -6.76 -10.69
N LEU A 52 -2.70 -7.69 -9.75
CA LEU A 52 -1.46 -7.73 -8.97
C LEU A 52 -0.23 -7.99 -9.85
N TRP A 53 -0.35 -8.85 -10.87
CA TRP A 53 0.70 -9.03 -11.88
C TRP A 53 0.95 -7.76 -12.68
N MET A 54 -0.10 -7.03 -13.08
CA MET A 54 0.07 -5.73 -13.74
C MET A 54 0.79 -4.71 -12.85
N TYR A 55 0.52 -4.69 -11.53
CA TYR A 55 1.26 -3.85 -10.59
C TYR A 55 2.75 -4.17 -10.61
N ARG A 56 3.09 -5.46 -10.53
CA ARG A 56 4.48 -5.93 -10.59
C ARG A 56 5.16 -5.50 -11.88
N ASP A 57 4.51 -5.72 -13.02
CA ASP A 57 5.08 -5.42 -14.33
C ASP A 57 5.32 -3.93 -14.52
N ARG A 58 4.38 -3.07 -14.10
CA ARG A 58 4.57 -1.62 -14.15
C ARG A 58 5.68 -1.15 -13.20
N LEU A 59 5.77 -1.70 -11.99
CA LEU A 59 6.88 -1.41 -11.07
C LEU A 59 8.23 -1.77 -11.68
N LEU A 60 8.35 -2.97 -12.25
CA LEU A 60 9.60 -3.45 -12.87
C LEU A 60 10.01 -2.60 -14.07
N ASP A 61 9.05 -2.19 -14.91
CA ASP A 61 9.31 -1.37 -16.08
C ASP A 61 9.72 0.06 -15.70
N LEU A 62 8.94 0.73 -14.86
CA LEU A 62 9.23 2.11 -14.43
C LEU A 62 10.52 2.22 -13.61
N LYS A 63 10.87 1.19 -12.81
CA LYS A 63 12.15 1.15 -12.08
C LYS A 63 13.38 1.02 -12.99
N ARG A 64 13.21 0.76 -14.30
CA ARG A 64 14.32 0.83 -15.28
C ARG A 64 14.82 2.25 -15.50
N ASP A 65 13.97 3.26 -15.31
CA ASP A 65 14.38 4.66 -15.37
C ASP A 65 15.04 5.07 -14.03
N GLY A 66 16.35 5.26 -14.04
CA GLY A 66 17.12 5.69 -12.87
C GLY A 66 16.84 7.13 -12.39
N GLN A 67 16.05 7.91 -13.14
CA GLN A 67 15.56 9.24 -12.70
C GLN A 67 14.28 9.14 -11.88
N ILE A 68 13.52 8.06 -12.00
CA ILE A 68 12.36 7.79 -11.15
C ILE A 68 12.88 7.29 -9.80
N ARG A 69 12.50 7.98 -8.73
CA ARG A 69 12.95 7.63 -7.37
C ARG A 69 11.93 6.82 -6.61
N ASP A 70 10.64 7.10 -6.80
CA ASP A 70 9.58 6.45 -6.05
C ASP A 70 8.32 6.26 -6.91
N ILE A 71 7.59 5.19 -6.64
CA ILE A 71 6.41 4.77 -7.38
C ILE A 71 5.33 4.39 -6.38
N LEU A 72 4.20 5.07 -6.45
CA LEU A 72 3.02 4.77 -5.65
C LEU A 72 1.93 4.18 -6.53
N ILE A 73 1.53 2.95 -6.24
CA ILE A 73 0.29 2.36 -6.76
C ILE A 73 -0.80 2.61 -5.74
N SER A 74 -1.86 3.29 -6.16
CA SER A 74 -2.97 3.66 -5.31
C SER A 74 -4.31 3.42 -6.01
N ARG A 75 -5.32 3.14 -5.21
CA ARG A 75 -6.69 2.93 -5.67
C ARG A 75 -7.64 3.67 -4.76
N ARG A 76 -8.70 4.23 -5.33
CA ARG A 76 -9.80 4.83 -4.57
C ARG A 76 -11.13 4.19 -4.98
N HIS A 77 -12.01 4.00 -4.00
CA HIS A 77 -13.39 3.55 -4.19
C HIS A 77 -14.34 4.50 -3.46
N ARG A 78 -15.47 4.81 -4.09
CA ARG A 78 -16.55 5.70 -3.54
C ARG A 78 -16.04 6.94 -2.79
N LYS A 79 -15.12 7.69 -3.39
CA LYS A 79 -14.65 8.95 -2.81
C LYS A 79 -15.82 9.96 -2.76
N PRO A 80 -16.11 10.60 -1.60
CA PRO A 80 -17.19 11.56 -1.50
C PRO A 80 -17.08 12.68 -2.54
N GLY A 81 -18.22 12.99 -3.19
CA GLY A 81 -18.28 14.01 -4.24
C GLY A 81 -17.69 13.61 -5.60
N VAL A 82 -17.17 12.39 -5.74
CA VAL A 82 -16.70 11.85 -7.02
C VAL A 82 -17.69 10.80 -7.52
N PRO A 83 -18.20 10.92 -8.76
CA PRO A 83 -19.06 9.90 -9.35
C PRO A 83 -18.40 8.51 -9.37
N ALA A 84 -19.25 7.48 -9.38
CA ALA A 84 -18.80 6.13 -9.70
C ALA A 84 -18.07 6.14 -11.06
N HIS A 85 -16.98 5.40 -11.13
CA HIS A 85 -16.13 5.32 -12.30
C HIS A 85 -15.69 3.88 -12.49
N HIS A 86 -15.30 3.59 -13.72
CA HIS A 86 -14.74 2.30 -14.11
C HIS A 86 -13.58 1.89 -13.18
N PRO A 87 -13.46 0.60 -12.78
CA PRO A 87 -12.45 0.17 -11.81
C PRO A 87 -11.04 0.37 -12.36
N TYR A 88 -10.27 1.21 -11.67
CA TYR A 88 -8.87 1.42 -11.99
C TYR A 88 -8.01 1.63 -10.74
N SER A 89 -6.73 1.33 -10.91
CA SER A 89 -5.66 1.76 -10.00
C SER A 89 -4.75 2.75 -10.70
N ARG A 90 -4.22 3.71 -9.96
CA ARG A 90 -3.32 4.75 -10.46
C ARG A 90 -1.89 4.43 -10.06
N VAL A 91 -1.00 4.41 -11.04
CA VAL A 91 0.45 4.36 -10.84
C VAL A 91 1.00 5.77 -10.99
N THR A 92 1.67 6.27 -9.95
CA THR A 92 2.33 7.58 -9.97
C THR A 92 3.80 7.39 -9.70
N ALA A 93 4.64 7.70 -10.68
CA ALA A 93 6.08 7.56 -10.61
C ALA A 93 6.75 8.93 -10.74
N ILE A 94 7.59 9.30 -9.78
CA ILE A 94 8.14 10.66 -9.67
C ILE A 94 9.64 10.66 -9.32
N PRO A 95 10.37 11.77 -9.58
CA PRO A 95 11.83 11.84 -9.42
C PRO A 95 12.26 12.27 -8.01
N ILE A 96 11.34 12.18 -7.05
CA ILE A 96 11.52 12.39 -5.62
C ILE A 96 10.86 11.23 -4.88
N VAL A 97 11.09 11.15 -3.58
CA VAL A 97 10.49 10.11 -2.73
C VAL A 97 9.28 10.72 -2.03
N PHE A 98 8.14 10.03 -2.05
CA PHE A 98 6.93 10.52 -1.42
C PHE A 98 7.17 10.78 0.07
N TYR A 99 6.53 11.81 0.61
CA TYR A 99 6.77 12.25 1.99
C TYR A 99 6.53 11.13 3.02
N GLU A 100 5.42 10.39 2.90
CA GLU A 100 5.13 9.27 3.79
C GLU A 100 6.18 8.16 3.66
N THR A 101 6.55 7.75 2.46
CA THR A 101 7.62 6.77 2.21
C THR A 101 8.95 7.22 2.83
N ARG A 102 9.33 8.50 2.67
CA ARG A 102 10.54 9.07 3.29
C ARG A 102 10.52 8.96 4.81
N ARG A 103 9.37 9.22 5.44
CA ARG A 103 9.21 9.09 6.89
C ARG A 103 9.38 7.65 7.31
N GLU A 104 8.62 6.73 6.70
CA GLU A 104 8.68 5.31 7.03
C GLU A 104 10.10 4.73 6.92
N LEU A 105 10.83 5.08 5.85
CA LEU A 105 12.21 4.64 5.65
C LEU A 105 13.16 5.17 6.73
N ARG A 106 12.96 6.40 7.20
CA ARG A 106 13.76 6.97 8.29
C ARG A 106 13.50 6.22 9.60
N GLU A 107 12.24 6.05 9.98
CA GLU A 107 11.88 5.37 11.23
C GLU A 107 12.31 3.89 11.21
N ALA A 108 12.14 3.21 10.07
CA ALA A 108 12.59 1.84 9.87
C ALA A 108 14.11 1.70 10.05
N ARG A 109 14.89 2.60 9.43
CA ARG A 109 16.35 2.64 9.57
C ARG A 109 16.77 2.90 11.01
N GLU A 110 16.13 3.84 11.69
CA GLU A 110 16.44 4.17 13.09
C GLU A 110 16.19 2.98 14.01
N TYR A 111 15.02 2.33 13.87
CA TYR A 111 14.71 1.11 14.61
C TYR A 111 15.73 -0.01 14.33
N TYR A 112 16.11 -0.22 13.07
CA TYR A 112 17.10 -1.22 12.70
C TYR A 112 18.48 -0.91 13.26
N GLN A 113 18.91 0.35 13.30
CA GLN A 113 20.19 0.74 13.90
C GLN A 113 20.25 0.39 15.39
N TYR A 114 19.12 0.55 16.10
CA TYR A 114 19.01 0.24 17.52
C TYR A 114 18.81 -1.26 17.82
N LYS A 115 17.94 -1.95 17.06
CA LYS A 115 17.50 -3.32 17.35
C LYS A 115 18.10 -4.41 16.45
N ARG A 116 18.72 -4.03 15.32
CA ARG A 116 19.23 -4.94 14.28
C ARG A 116 18.18 -5.90 13.70
N ARG A 117 16.91 -5.47 13.69
CA ARG A 117 15.77 -6.22 13.16
C ARG A 117 14.80 -5.26 12.48
N CYS A 118 14.06 -5.76 11.49
CA CYS A 118 12.99 -5.02 10.82
C CYS A 118 11.84 -4.70 11.79
N VAL A 119 11.42 -3.42 11.84
CA VAL A 119 10.32 -2.96 12.71
C VAL A 119 9.00 -3.66 12.36
N TYR A 120 8.70 -3.81 11.07
CA TYR A 120 7.48 -4.46 10.60
C TYR A 120 7.45 -5.94 10.95
N CYS A 121 8.59 -6.64 10.88
CA CYS A 121 8.66 -8.05 11.29
C CYS A 121 8.44 -8.22 12.79
N ASP A 122 9.00 -7.33 13.61
CA ASP A 122 8.77 -7.36 15.06
C ASP A 122 7.32 -7.05 15.40
N MET A 123 6.71 -6.04 14.76
CA MET A 123 5.28 -5.75 14.88
C MET A 123 4.45 -6.99 14.49
N LEU A 124 4.71 -7.58 13.33
CA LEU A 124 3.94 -8.73 12.85
C LEU A 124 4.06 -9.94 13.78
N ARG A 125 5.26 -10.24 14.30
CA ARG A 125 5.45 -11.32 15.29
C ARG A 125 4.66 -11.07 16.57
N GLN A 126 4.66 -9.83 17.06
CA GLN A 126 3.90 -9.46 18.25
C GLN A 126 2.40 -9.62 18.01
N GLU A 127 1.89 -9.11 16.89
CA GLU A 127 0.47 -9.18 16.56
C GLU A 127 0.00 -10.62 16.35
N ILE A 128 0.80 -11.47 15.70
CA ILE A 128 0.51 -12.91 15.55
C ILE A 128 0.49 -13.60 16.92
N GLY A 129 1.42 -13.26 17.83
CA GLY A 129 1.46 -13.88 19.16
C GLY A 129 0.33 -13.46 20.10
N ALA A 130 -0.19 -12.24 19.93
CA ALA A 130 -1.30 -11.72 20.73
C ALA A 130 -2.68 -12.07 20.17
N GLU A 131 -2.80 -12.25 18.85
CA GLU A 131 -4.04 -12.56 18.11
C GLU A 131 -5.17 -11.52 18.22
N GLU A 132 -5.02 -10.47 19.05
CA GLU A 132 -6.04 -9.46 19.30
C GLU A 132 -6.44 -8.67 18.05
N ARG A 133 -5.45 -8.20 17.28
CA ARG A 133 -5.63 -7.32 16.11
C ARG A 133 -5.44 -8.00 14.76
N ILE A 134 -5.14 -9.30 14.75
CA ILE A 134 -5.08 -10.10 13.54
C ILE A 134 -6.50 -10.37 13.03
N VAL A 135 -6.79 -9.95 11.80
CA VAL A 135 -8.08 -10.19 11.16
C VAL A 135 -8.06 -11.54 10.45
N ARG A 136 -7.01 -11.82 9.68
CA ARG A 136 -6.88 -13.07 8.91
C ARG A 136 -5.42 -13.41 8.73
N LEU A 137 -5.09 -14.69 8.86
CA LEU A 137 -3.80 -15.24 8.48
C LEU A 137 -3.99 -16.17 7.29
N THR A 138 -3.08 -16.05 6.33
CA THR A 138 -2.90 -17.02 5.26
C THR A 138 -1.49 -17.62 5.36
N PRO A 139 -1.13 -18.62 4.54
CA PRO A 139 0.23 -19.13 4.51
C PRO A 139 1.26 -18.02 4.27
N ALA A 140 1.01 -17.07 3.36
CA ALA A 140 1.96 -16.03 2.99
C ALA A 140 1.71 -14.65 3.63
N PHE A 141 0.49 -14.34 4.11
CA PHE A 141 0.10 -12.98 4.52
C PHE A 141 -0.61 -12.93 5.86
N ALA A 142 -0.62 -11.73 6.44
CA ALA A 142 -1.47 -11.35 7.56
C ALA A 142 -2.24 -10.08 7.19
N ALA A 143 -3.56 -10.10 7.40
CA ALA A 143 -4.38 -8.90 7.48
C ALA A 143 -4.48 -8.49 8.94
N VAL A 144 -4.01 -7.29 9.27
CA VAL A 144 -3.90 -6.80 10.65
C VAL A 144 -4.41 -5.37 10.76
N VAL A 145 -5.15 -5.08 11.82
CA VAL A 145 -5.46 -3.70 12.19
C VAL A 145 -4.25 -3.16 12.97
N PRO A 146 -3.58 -2.09 12.52
CA PRO A 146 -2.42 -1.58 13.23
C PRO A 146 -2.82 -1.13 14.65
N TYR A 147 -1.90 -1.23 15.61
CA TYR A 147 -2.12 -0.78 16.99
C TYR A 147 -2.50 0.71 17.07
N ALA A 148 -2.02 1.54 16.15
CA ALA A 148 -2.33 2.96 16.08
C ALA A 148 -2.91 3.31 14.71
N PRO A 149 -4.19 2.96 14.43
CA PRO A 149 -4.82 3.28 13.16
C PRO A 149 -5.08 4.79 13.07
N ARG A 150 -4.92 5.34 11.88
CA ARG A 150 -5.11 6.76 11.55
C ARG A 150 -6.56 7.05 11.14
N VAL A 151 -7.28 6.04 10.68
CA VAL A 151 -8.66 6.12 10.19
C VAL A 151 -9.46 4.88 10.60
N PRO A 152 -10.82 4.95 10.56
CA PRO A 152 -11.65 3.78 10.78
C PRO A 152 -11.32 2.62 9.83
N LEU A 153 -11.40 1.39 10.33
CA LEU A 153 -11.15 0.15 9.58
C LEU A 153 -9.79 0.09 8.86
N GLU A 154 -8.80 0.90 9.26
CA GLU A 154 -7.47 0.80 8.70
C GLU A 154 -6.94 -0.63 8.84
N THR A 155 -6.55 -1.23 7.73
CA THR A 155 -6.06 -2.61 7.69
C THR A 155 -4.79 -2.65 6.86
N TRP A 156 -3.78 -3.32 7.39
CA TRP A 156 -2.53 -3.58 6.69
C TRP A 156 -2.49 -5.05 6.28
N ILE A 157 -2.09 -5.30 5.04
CA ILE A 157 -1.86 -6.63 4.50
C ILE A 157 -0.37 -6.77 4.29
N VAL A 158 0.26 -7.57 5.13
CA VAL A 158 1.71 -7.66 5.28
C VAL A 158 2.16 -9.09 4.98
N PRO A 159 3.23 -9.32 4.20
CA PRO A 159 3.77 -10.65 4.03
C PRO A 159 4.37 -11.16 5.34
N ARG A 160 4.23 -12.46 5.58
CA ARG A 160 4.78 -13.14 6.75
C ARG A 160 6.29 -13.35 6.64
N GLN A 161 6.80 -13.42 5.42
CA GLN A 161 8.22 -13.45 5.12
C GLN A 161 8.71 -12.04 4.80
N HIS A 162 9.83 -11.65 5.40
CA HIS A 162 10.44 -10.34 5.16
C HIS A 162 10.76 -10.13 3.67
N SER A 163 10.24 -9.05 3.11
CA SER A 163 10.68 -8.50 1.83
C SER A 163 10.46 -6.99 1.80
N CYS A 164 11.45 -6.23 1.35
CA CYS A 164 11.31 -4.78 1.16
C CYS A 164 10.56 -4.42 -0.14
N SER A 165 10.51 -5.34 -1.10
CA SER A 165 10.01 -5.11 -2.46
C SER A 165 8.84 -6.03 -2.79
N PHE A 166 7.76 -5.44 -3.31
CA PHE A 166 6.57 -6.17 -3.77
C PHE A 166 6.93 -6.98 -5.02
N GLU A 167 7.61 -6.36 -5.98
CA GLU A 167 7.89 -7.02 -7.26
C GLU A 167 8.89 -8.18 -7.17
N GLU A 168 9.79 -8.16 -6.18
CA GLU A 168 10.72 -9.25 -5.87
C GLU A 168 10.02 -10.43 -5.15
N GLY A 169 8.99 -10.15 -4.34
CA GLY A 169 8.32 -11.15 -3.50
C GLY A 169 7.12 -11.87 -4.14
N LEU A 170 6.64 -11.42 -5.29
CA LEU A 170 5.42 -11.96 -5.92
C LEU A 170 5.73 -13.17 -6.83
N THR A 171 5.49 -14.39 -6.32
CA THR A 171 5.47 -15.65 -7.10
C THR A 171 4.02 -16.05 -7.44
N PRO A 172 3.76 -17.02 -8.34
CA PRO A 172 2.40 -17.51 -8.62
C PRO A 172 1.61 -17.94 -7.38
N GLU A 173 2.25 -18.63 -6.45
CA GLU A 173 1.61 -19.11 -5.22
C GLU A 173 1.28 -17.94 -4.28
N ILE A 174 2.23 -17.02 -4.10
CA ILE A 174 2.07 -15.83 -3.26
C ILE A 174 1.03 -14.87 -3.86
N GLY A 175 1.05 -14.66 -5.17
CA GLY A 175 0.09 -13.82 -5.88
C GLY A 175 -1.34 -14.34 -5.75
N ARG A 176 -1.54 -15.65 -5.90
CA ARG A 176 -2.85 -16.28 -5.69
C ARG A 176 -3.34 -16.19 -4.24
N ASP A 177 -2.46 -16.39 -3.27
CA ASP A 177 -2.80 -16.26 -1.85
C ASP A 177 -3.21 -14.81 -1.52
N LEU A 178 -2.45 -13.83 -2.02
CA LEU A 178 -2.77 -12.41 -1.86
C LEU A 178 -4.10 -12.04 -2.53
N ALA A 179 -4.35 -12.54 -3.74
CA ALA A 179 -5.58 -12.26 -4.47
C ALA A 179 -6.82 -12.80 -3.73
N ARG A 180 -6.73 -14.01 -3.16
CA ARG A 180 -7.79 -14.59 -2.33
C ARG A 180 -8.03 -13.75 -1.08
N LEU A 181 -6.95 -13.38 -0.37
CA LEU A 181 -7.04 -12.56 0.83
C LEU A 181 -7.71 -11.20 0.54
N LEU A 182 -7.30 -10.53 -0.54
CA LEU A 182 -7.89 -9.26 -0.96
C LEU A 182 -9.36 -9.43 -1.37
N SER A 183 -9.70 -10.48 -2.12
CA SER A 183 -11.08 -10.78 -2.52
C SER A 183 -11.98 -10.94 -1.30
N GLU A 184 -11.56 -11.77 -0.33
CA GLU A 184 -12.28 -11.97 0.93
C GLU A 184 -12.39 -10.68 1.74
N TYR A 185 -11.29 -9.91 1.84
CA TYR A 185 -11.25 -8.64 2.56
C TYR A 185 -12.25 -7.62 1.99
N PHE A 186 -12.24 -7.39 0.67
CA PHE A 186 -13.14 -6.41 0.08
C PHE A 186 -14.60 -6.86 0.10
N ARG A 187 -14.88 -8.17 0.00
CA ARG A 187 -16.23 -8.72 0.26
C ARG A 187 -16.66 -8.47 1.69
N THR A 188 -15.76 -8.62 2.65
CA THR A 188 -16.01 -8.33 4.08
C THR A 188 -16.39 -6.86 4.25
N LEU A 189 -15.64 -5.92 3.65
CA LEU A 189 -15.98 -4.50 3.69
C LEU A 189 -17.34 -4.21 3.03
N ALA A 190 -17.60 -4.79 1.86
CA ALA A 190 -18.83 -4.57 1.13
C ALA A 190 -20.06 -5.07 1.89
N ALA A 191 -20.04 -6.31 2.36
CA ALA A 191 -21.18 -6.94 3.02
C ALA A 191 -21.31 -6.57 4.50
N GLY A 192 -20.20 -6.51 5.24
CA GLY A 192 -20.18 -6.30 6.69
C GLY A 192 -20.22 -4.83 7.13
N PHE A 193 -19.77 -3.92 6.26
CA PHE A 193 -19.60 -2.50 6.60
C PHE A 193 -20.30 -1.55 5.63
N GLY A 194 -21.17 -2.07 4.76
CA GLY A 194 -22.00 -1.25 3.85
C GLY A 194 -21.22 -0.64 2.68
N ASP A 195 -20.18 -1.34 2.19
CA ASP A 195 -19.34 -0.91 1.06
C ASP A 195 -18.78 0.52 1.22
N PRO A 196 -18.00 0.76 2.30
CA PRO A 196 -17.45 2.08 2.57
C PRO A 196 -16.49 2.51 1.45
N GLY A 197 -16.38 3.82 1.22
CA GLY A 197 -15.28 4.35 0.41
C GLY A 197 -13.94 4.00 1.04
N TYR A 198 -12.91 3.79 0.22
CA TYR A 198 -11.57 3.47 0.72
C TYR A 198 -10.47 3.98 -0.19
N GLU A 199 -9.27 4.10 0.38
CA GLU A 199 -8.02 4.27 -0.32
C GLU A 199 -7.10 3.08 -0.04
N LEU A 200 -6.69 2.39 -1.09
CA LEU A 200 -5.63 1.38 -1.02
C LEU A 200 -4.34 1.98 -1.53
N ALA A 201 -3.24 1.73 -0.82
CA ALA A 201 -1.89 2.10 -1.22
C ALA A 201 -0.95 0.90 -1.07
N LEU A 202 -0.22 0.58 -2.14
CA LEU A 202 0.89 -0.36 -2.07
C LEU A 202 2.14 0.39 -1.59
N ARG A 203 2.61 0.06 -0.39
CA ARG A 203 3.87 0.57 0.18
C ARG A 203 4.97 -0.42 -0.13
N THR A 204 5.91 -0.03 -0.98
CA THR A 204 7.03 -0.88 -1.38
C THR A 204 8.32 -0.08 -1.46
N ALA A 205 9.47 -0.75 -1.43
CA ALA A 205 10.77 -0.09 -1.52
C ALA A 205 10.82 0.84 -2.75
N PRO A 206 11.38 2.06 -2.60
CA PRO A 206 11.63 2.97 -3.70
C PRO A 206 12.53 2.35 -4.79
N ASN A 207 12.77 3.10 -5.86
CA ASN A 207 13.66 2.64 -6.91
C ASN A 207 15.13 2.60 -6.45
N LEU A 208 15.59 1.40 -6.07
CA LEU A 208 16.97 1.14 -5.65
C LEU A 208 18.02 1.33 -6.76
N ARG A 209 17.58 1.41 -8.02
CA ARG A 209 18.46 1.72 -9.17
C ARG A 209 18.63 3.22 -9.41
N SER A 210 17.85 4.05 -8.72
CA SER A 210 17.93 5.50 -8.87
C SER A 210 19.23 6.06 -8.28
N ARG A 211 19.63 7.25 -8.75
CA ARG A 211 20.77 7.97 -8.14
C ARG A 211 20.41 8.41 -6.73
N ILE A 212 20.85 7.62 -5.75
CA ILE A 212 20.76 7.88 -4.31
C ILE A 212 22.06 8.50 -3.79
N LEU A 213 22.00 9.24 -2.69
CA LEU A 213 23.22 9.71 -2.03
C LEU A 213 23.95 8.53 -1.39
N GLN A 214 25.26 8.64 -1.23
CA GLN A 214 26.06 7.59 -0.60
C GLN A 214 25.55 7.33 0.83
N GLY A 215 25.16 6.09 1.13
CA GLY A 215 24.65 5.68 2.44
C GLY A 215 23.13 5.84 2.63
N ASP A 216 22.41 6.37 1.64
CA ASP A 216 20.94 6.26 1.61
C ASP A 216 20.55 4.81 1.35
N TRP A 217 19.54 4.34 2.07
CA TRP A 217 18.92 3.01 1.89
C TRP A 217 19.88 1.81 1.95
N ALA A 218 21.06 1.97 2.56
CA ALA A 218 22.06 0.90 2.68
C ALA A 218 21.52 -0.35 3.40
N THR A 219 20.57 -0.17 4.32
CA THR A 219 19.93 -1.22 5.12
C THR A 219 18.50 -1.53 4.67
N ILE A 220 18.02 -0.97 3.56
CA ILE A 220 16.60 -1.06 3.17
C ILE A 220 16.12 -2.50 2.97
N ARG A 221 17.02 -3.37 2.51
CA ARG A 221 16.75 -4.80 2.34
C ARG A 221 16.53 -5.52 3.66
N ASP A 222 16.99 -4.96 4.77
CA ASP A 222 16.90 -5.53 6.12
C ASP A 222 15.94 -4.78 7.05
N ASP A 223 15.66 -3.50 6.78
CA ASP A 223 14.88 -2.62 7.67
C ASP A 223 13.47 -2.28 7.17
N TYR A 224 13.21 -2.35 5.86
CA TYR A 224 11.91 -2.01 5.28
C TYR A 224 11.15 -3.26 4.83
N HIS A 225 9.82 -3.21 4.95
CA HIS A 225 8.93 -4.32 4.61
C HIS A 225 7.74 -3.78 3.83
N TRP A 226 7.55 -4.27 2.61
CA TRP A 226 6.40 -3.87 1.81
C TRP A 226 5.10 -4.35 2.46
N HIS A 227 4.04 -3.57 2.27
CA HIS A 227 2.69 -3.92 2.71
C HIS A 227 1.65 -3.18 1.87
N ILE A 228 0.43 -3.68 1.86
CA ILE A 228 -0.71 -2.95 1.32
C ILE A 228 -1.44 -2.31 2.51
N GLN A 229 -1.66 -1.01 2.44
CA GLN A 229 -2.46 -0.26 3.40
C GLN A 229 -3.83 0.01 2.79
N VAL A 230 -4.89 -0.35 3.49
CA VAL A 230 -6.25 0.05 3.15
C VAL A 230 -6.80 0.95 4.25
N ALA A 231 -7.22 2.15 3.87
CA ALA A 231 -7.80 3.16 4.72
C ALA A 231 -9.27 3.34 4.30
N ALA A 232 -10.22 2.87 5.11
CA ALA A 232 -11.64 3.12 4.85
C ALA A 232 -12.00 4.55 5.28
N GLU A 233 -12.86 5.19 4.49
CA GLU A 233 -13.37 6.54 4.67
C GLU A 233 -12.26 7.53 5.10
N PRO A 234 -11.15 7.67 4.33
CA PRO A 234 -10.00 8.46 4.75
C PRO A 234 -10.33 9.93 5.03
N GLU A 235 -11.43 10.45 4.50
CA GLU A 235 -12.01 11.76 4.81
C GLU A 235 -12.48 11.90 6.26
N ARG A 236 -12.77 10.80 6.97
CA ARG A 236 -13.13 10.78 8.38
C ARG A 236 -11.91 10.83 9.32
N ALA A 237 -10.69 10.95 8.77
CA ALA A 237 -9.48 11.11 9.57
C ALA A 237 -9.60 12.34 10.49
N ASN A 238 -9.72 12.12 11.79
CA ASN A 238 -9.77 13.18 12.79
C ASN A 238 -8.36 13.48 13.33
N ARG A 239 -7.98 14.76 13.37
CA ARG A 239 -6.64 15.18 13.82
C ARG A 239 -6.68 16.45 14.64
N VAL A 240 -5.85 16.50 15.68
CA VAL A 240 -5.59 17.71 16.49
C VAL A 240 -4.08 17.89 16.63
N GLY A 241 -3.55 19.01 16.15
CA GLY A 241 -2.10 19.31 16.24
C GLY A 241 -1.18 18.29 15.57
N GLY A 242 -1.67 17.54 14.58
CA GLY A 242 -0.91 16.46 13.91
C GLY A 242 -1.06 15.08 14.54
N ILE A 243 -1.79 14.95 15.65
CA ILE A 243 -2.12 13.69 16.31
C ILE A 243 -3.43 13.15 15.75
N TYR A 244 -3.45 11.88 15.36
CA TYR A 244 -4.66 11.19 14.90
C TYR A 244 -5.51 10.74 16.08
N ILE A 245 -6.82 10.87 15.95
CA ILE A 245 -7.79 10.43 16.96
C ILE A 245 -8.59 9.26 16.39
N SER A 246 -8.52 8.11 17.07
CA SER A 246 -9.39 6.96 16.78
C SER A 246 -10.52 6.91 17.81
N GLU A 247 -11.76 6.89 17.33
CA GLU A 247 -12.95 6.79 18.20
C GLU A 247 -13.27 5.34 18.58
N THR A 248 -12.66 4.36 17.90
CA THR A 248 -12.83 2.93 18.17
C THR A 248 -11.50 2.29 18.49
N LEU A 249 -11.49 1.37 19.46
CA LEU A 249 -10.32 0.58 19.79
C LEU A 249 -9.93 -0.33 18.60
N PRO A 250 -8.65 -0.40 18.23
CA PRO A 250 -8.19 -1.23 17.10
C PRO A 250 -8.52 -2.71 17.30
N GLU A 251 -8.51 -3.23 18.54
CA GLU A 251 -8.89 -4.60 18.88
C GLU A 251 -10.37 -4.85 18.58
N ALA A 252 -11.24 -3.89 18.91
CA ALA A 252 -12.67 -3.98 18.62
C ALA A 252 -12.94 -3.90 17.11
N THR A 253 -12.20 -3.09 16.38
CA THR A 253 -12.26 -3.05 14.90
C THR A 253 -11.82 -4.38 14.30
N ALA A 254 -10.71 -4.97 14.78
CA ALA A 254 -10.26 -6.26 14.31
C ALA A 254 -11.27 -7.38 14.59
N ALA A 255 -11.89 -7.39 15.77
CA ALA A 255 -12.95 -8.34 16.11
C ALA A 255 -14.14 -8.23 15.15
N LYS A 256 -14.64 -7.01 14.89
CA LYS A 256 -15.73 -6.79 13.92
C LYS A 256 -15.37 -7.27 12.51
N LEU A 257 -14.14 -7.02 12.06
CA LEU A 257 -13.67 -7.49 10.76
C LEU A 257 -13.59 -9.03 10.69
N ARG A 258 -13.16 -9.69 11.78
CA ARG A 258 -13.17 -11.16 11.87
C ARG A 258 -14.58 -11.73 11.81
N ASP A 259 -15.50 -11.15 12.58
CA ASP A 259 -16.89 -11.63 12.67
C ASP A 259 -17.62 -11.49 11.32
N ALA A 260 -17.29 -10.44 10.55
CA ALA A 260 -17.85 -10.20 9.23
C ALA A 260 -17.17 -10.99 8.10
N TRP A 261 -16.04 -11.67 8.38
CA TRP A 261 -15.25 -12.33 7.34
C TRP A 261 -16.03 -13.51 6.73
N PRO A 262 -16.00 -13.68 5.39
CA PRO A 262 -16.65 -14.81 4.72
C PRO A 262 -16.21 -16.14 5.33
N GLN A 263 -17.16 -16.92 5.82
CA GLN A 263 -16.90 -18.28 6.24
C GLN A 263 -16.66 -19.14 5.00
N PRO A 264 -15.69 -20.07 5.03
CA PRO A 264 -15.50 -21.00 3.93
C PRO A 264 -16.82 -21.76 3.70
N SER A 265 -17.28 -21.79 2.45
CA SER A 265 -18.40 -22.63 2.04
C SER A 265 -18.05 -24.08 2.38
N VAL A 266 -18.80 -24.69 3.30
CA VAL A 266 -18.68 -26.11 3.67
C VAL A 266 -19.03 -26.99 2.48
#